data_AF-G5GF88-F1
#
_entry.id   AF-G5GF88-F1
#
_cell.length_a   1.000
_cell.length_b   1.000
_cell.length_c   1.000
_cell.angle_alpha   90.00
_cell.angle_beta   90.00
_cell.angle_gamma   90.00
#
_symmetry.space_group_name_H-M   'P 1'
#
loop_
_entity.id
_entity.type
_entity.pdbx_description
1 polymer ?
#
loop_
_entity_poly.entity_id
_entity_poly.type
_entity_poly.pdbx_seq_one_letter_code
_entity_poly.pdbx_strand_id
1 'polypeptide(L)'
;MDEYSIEKMLMEEEEHYEEEYAPDSKTKYTVLVIYDIIDNKHRLKIAKYLMRFGRRVQKSAFEAKLNKKLYDKMISGLRSITLKEDNIRIYKLRGTEEITVIGSFDYSEEENDIIII
;
A
#
# COMPACT_ATOMS: atom_id res chain seq x y z
N MET A 1 29.54 23.56 -21.50
CA MET A 1 28.98 22.50 -20.63
C MET A 1 30.01 21.41 -20.57
N ASP A 2 30.32 20.92 -19.37
CA ASP A 2 31.19 19.77 -19.18
C ASP A 2 30.43 18.46 -19.44
N GLU A 3 31.20 17.38 -19.60
CA GLU A 3 30.69 16.04 -19.89
C GLU A 3 29.68 15.55 -18.85
N TYR A 4 29.91 15.88 -17.57
CA TYR A 4 29.00 15.59 -16.46
C TYR A 4 27.65 16.28 -16.60
N SER A 5 27.64 17.54 -17.07
CA SER A 5 26.41 18.29 -17.33
C SER A 5 25.58 17.67 -18.45
N ILE A 6 26.23 17.06 -19.45
CA ILE A 6 25.56 16.39 -20.58
C ILE A 6 24.98 15.05 -20.13
N GLU A 7 25.76 14.23 -19.42
CA GLU A 7 25.27 12.95 -18.88
C GLU A 7 24.08 13.15 -17.94
N LYS A 8 24.13 14.16 -17.06
CA LYS A 8 23.02 14.49 -16.17
C LYS A 8 21.76 14.88 -16.94
N MET A 9 21.90 15.68 -17.99
CA MET A 9 20.77 16.06 -18.86
C MET A 9 20.17 14.83 -19.55
N LEU A 10 21.00 13.93 -20.08
CA LEU A 10 20.54 12.71 -20.76
C LEU A 10 19.84 11.74 -19.79
N MET A 11 20.35 11.61 -18.55
CA MET A 11 19.68 10.81 -17.51
C MET A 11 18.34 11.41 -17.09
N GLU A 12 18.28 12.73 -16.88
CA GLU A 12 17.02 13.43 -16.57
C GLU A 12 16.01 13.33 -17.73
N GLU A 13 16.48 13.38 -18.98
CA GLU A 13 15.65 13.22 -20.18
C GLU A 13 15.15 11.77 -20.34
N GLU A 14 15.98 10.75 -20.07
CA GLU A 14 15.58 9.34 -20.03
C GLU A 14 14.57 9.04 -18.91
N GLU A 15 14.79 9.55 -17.69
CA GLU A 15 13.83 9.41 -16.58
C GLU A 15 12.49 10.08 -16.93
N HIS A 16 12.52 11.26 -17.54
CA HIS A 16 11.32 11.95 -18.00
C HIS A 16 10.60 11.16 -19.11
N TYR A 17 11.36 10.58 -20.05
CA TYR A 17 10.81 9.74 -21.13
C TYR A 17 10.13 8.48 -20.57
N GLU A 18 10.78 7.79 -19.63
CA GLU A 18 10.23 6.62 -18.93
C GLU A 18 8.98 7.00 -18.12
N GLU A 19 8.97 8.12 -17.40
CA GLU A 19 7.78 8.59 -16.68
C GLU A 19 6.61 8.96 -17.60
N GLU A 20 6.90 9.54 -18.76
CA GLU A 20 5.90 9.98 -19.74
C GLU A 20 5.32 8.81 -20.55
N TYR A 21 6.16 7.83 -20.92
CA TYR A 21 5.79 6.69 -21.78
C TYR A 21 5.59 5.36 -21.04
N ALA A 22 5.74 5.30 -19.71
CA ALA A 22 5.20 4.23 -18.90
C ALA A 22 3.78 4.60 -18.43
N PRO A 23 2.71 4.33 -19.19
CA PRO A 23 1.34 4.75 -18.85
C PRO A 23 0.85 4.24 -17.49
N ASP A 24 1.48 3.17 -16.97
CA ASP A 24 1.20 2.59 -15.64
C ASP A 24 1.93 3.26 -14.47
N SER A 25 2.93 4.12 -14.72
CA SER A 25 3.68 4.82 -13.66
C SER A 25 2.88 5.98 -13.06
N LYS A 26 2.11 6.71 -13.89
CA LYS A 26 1.26 7.83 -13.49
C LYS A 26 -0.02 7.43 -12.78
N THR A 27 -0.56 6.24 -13.09
CA THR A 27 -1.84 5.81 -12.50
C THR A 27 -1.64 5.39 -11.05
N LYS A 28 -1.93 6.31 -10.12
CA LYS A 28 -1.96 6.03 -8.69
C LYS A 28 -3.33 5.49 -8.30
N TYR A 29 -3.33 4.33 -7.69
CA TYR A 29 -4.48 3.69 -7.07
C TYR A 29 -4.49 4.06 -5.61
N THR A 30 -5.66 4.41 -5.08
CA THR A 30 -5.85 4.31 -3.65
C THR A 30 -6.47 2.99 -3.30
N VAL A 31 -5.91 2.37 -2.26
CA VAL A 31 -6.22 1.01 -1.87
C VAL A 31 -6.53 0.99 -0.39
N LEU A 32 -7.69 0.44 -0.07
CA LEU A 32 -8.07 0.06 1.29
C LEU A 32 -7.92 -1.46 1.41
N VAL A 33 -7.13 -1.90 2.37
CA VAL A 33 -6.99 -3.31 2.75
C VAL A 33 -7.62 -3.49 4.11
N ILE A 34 -8.62 -4.36 4.21
CA ILE A 34 -9.19 -4.80 5.49
C ILE A 34 -8.93 -6.29 5.67
N TYR A 35 -8.69 -6.72 6.89
CA TYR A 35 -8.47 -8.14 7.17
C TYR A 35 -9.13 -8.60 8.47
N ASP A 36 -9.44 -9.88 8.52
CA ASP A 36 -9.85 -10.61 9.71
C ASP A 36 -8.95 -11.84 9.83
N ILE A 37 -8.07 -11.82 10.86
CA ILE A 37 -7.01 -12.79 11.08
C ILE A 37 -6.95 -13.09 12.58
N ILE A 38 -7.28 -14.34 12.91
CA ILE A 38 -7.45 -14.82 14.28
C ILE A 38 -6.10 -14.92 15.00
N ASP A 39 -5.09 -15.54 14.37
CA ASP A 39 -3.78 -15.72 15.00
C ASP A 39 -3.01 -14.40 15.10
N ASN A 40 -2.64 -14.03 16.33
CA ASN A 40 -1.98 -12.76 16.61
C ASN A 40 -0.59 -12.65 15.94
N LYS A 41 0.19 -13.75 15.92
CA LYS A 41 1.53 -13.73 15.33
C LYS A 41 1.45 -13.55 13.82
N HIS A 42 0.49 -14.21 13.18
CA HIS A 42 0.23 -14.12 11.76
C HIS A 42 -0.33 -12.75 11.36
N ARG A 43 -1.27 -12.21 12.16
CA ARG A 43 -1.77 -10.84 11.98
C ARG A 43 -0.64 -9.81 12.01
N LEU A 44 0.31 -9.94 12.93
CA LEU A 44 1.50 -9.08 13.01
C LEU A 44 2.41 -9.22 11.77
N LYS A 45 2.57 -10.42 11.24
CA LYS A 45 3.33 -10.66 10.00
C LYS A 45 2.69 -9.95 8.80
N ILE A 46 1.36 -10.06 8.66
CA ILE A 46 0.59 -9.39 7.60
C ILE A 46 0.66 -7.87 7.76
N ALA A 47 0.49 -7.35 8.99
CA ALA A 47 0.62 -5.92 9.27
C ALA A 47 2.01 -5.39 8.92
N LYS A 48 3.08 -6.08 9.32
CA LYS A 48 4.47 -5.74 8.95
C LYS A 48 4.70 -5.73 7.45
N TYR A 49 4.08 -6.66 6.73
CA TYR A 49 4.14 -6.68 5.28
C TYR A 49 3.43 -5.46 4.66
N LEU A 50 2.21 -5.15 5.11
CA LEU A 50 1.40 -4.04 4.59
C LEU A 50 1.98 -2.65 4.91
N MET A 51 2.70 -2.49 6.02
CA MET A 51 3.42 -1.24 6.36
C MET A 51 4.45 -0.80 5.31
N ARG A 52 4.89 -1.71 4.42
CA ARG A 52 5.81 -1.39 3.32
C ARG A 52 5.13 -0.66 2.16
N PHE A 53 3.80 -0.69 2.10
CA PHE A 53 3.00 -0.18 0.99
C PHE A 53 2.13 1.01 1.41
N GLY A 54 1.74 1.08 2.69
CA GLY A 54 0.84 2.13 3.16
C GLY A 54 0.84 2.30 4.66
N ARG A 55 -0.16 3.03 5.14
CA ARG A 55 -0.34 3.40 6.54
C ARG A 55 -1.41 2.53 7.18
N ARG A 56 -1.16 2.06 8.40
CA ARG A 56 -2.21 1.45 9.23
C ARG A 56 -3.21 2.53 9.66
N VAL A 57 -4.48 2.35 9.33
CA VAL A 57 -5.55 3.32 9.64
C VAL A 57 -6.53 2.81 10.69
N GLN A 58 -6.64 1.49 10.82
CA GLN A 58 -7.29 0.81 11.94
C GLN A 58 -6.50 -0.44 12.32
N LYS A 59 -6.82 -1.04 13.48
CA LYS A 59 -6.15 -2.26 13.94
C LYS A 59 -6.16 -3.37 12.87
N SER A 60 -7.22 -3.49 12.07
CA SER A 60 -7.24 -4.41 10.93
C SER A 60 -7.46 -3.77 9.56
N ALA A 61 -7.06 -2.50 9.40
CA ALA A 61 -7.17 -1.80 8.11
C ALA A 61 -5.91 -0.99 7.76
N PHE A 62 -5.58 -0.99 6.47
CA PHE A 62 -4.49 -0.22 5.88
C PHE A 62 -4.97 0.57 4.67
N GLU A 63 -4.43 1.78 4.50
CA GLU A 63 -4.65 2.64 3.35
C GLU A 63 -3.32 2.88 2.62
N ALA A 64 -3.33 2.82 1.29
CA ALA A 64 -2.12 3.00 0.48
C ALA A 64 -2.42 3.71 -0.84
N LYS A 65 -1.52 4.61 -1.26
CA LYS A 65 -1.49 5.18 -2.62
C LYS A 65 -0.38 4.52 -3.42
N LEU A 66 -0.74 3.67 -4.37
CA LEU A 66 0.18 2.77 -5.07
C LEU A 66 0.11 2.97 -6.58
N ASN A 67 1.25 2.98 -7.27
CA ASN A 67 1.26 2.72 -8.71
C ASN A 67 0.99 1.23 -8.98
N LYS A 68 0.83 0.85 -10.25
CA LYS A 68 0.53 -0.54 -10.60
C LYS A 68 1.61 -1.53 -10.16
N LYS A 69 2.88 -1.18 -10.33
CA LYS A 69 4.01 -2.05 -9.92
C LYS A 69 3.96 -2.37 -8.42
N LEU A 70 3.69 -1.38 -7.57
CA LEU A 70 3.58 -1.58 -6.13
C LEU A 70 2.31 -2.33 -5.75
N TYR A 71 1.18 -2.05 -6.42
CA TYR A 71 -0.06 -2.79 -6.22
C TYR A 71 0.11 -4.28 -6.53
N ASP A 72 0.65 -4.61 -7.70
CA ASP A 72 0.85 -6.00 -8.13
C ASP A 72 1.81 -6.73 -7.17
N LYS A 73 2.87 -6.04 -6.72
CA LYS A 73 3.80 -6.58 -5.71
C LYS A 73 3.11 -6.85 -4.37
N MET A 74 2.24 -5.95 -3.91
CA MET A 74 1.46 -6.12 -2.68
C MET A 74 0.53 -7.33 -2.78
N ILE A 75 -0.22 -7.45 -3.89
CA ILE A 75 -1.13 -8.58 -4.13
C ILE A 75 -0.36 -9.90 -4.15
N SER A 76 0.75 -9.95 -4.89
CA SER A 76 1.55 -11.17 -5.01
C SER A 76 2.12 -11.62 -3.66
N GLY A 77 2.60 -10.70 -2.83
CA GLY A 77 3.14 -11.07 -1.52
C GLY A 77 2.05 -11.41 -0.51
N LEU A 78 0.88 -10.78 -0.55
CA LEU A 78 -0.27 -11.23 0.25
C LEU A 78 -0.65 -12.66 -0.12
N ARG A 79 -0.81 -12.97 -1.41
CA ARG A 79 -1.15 -14.33 -1.87
C ARG A 79 -0.18 -15.41 -1.39
N SER A 80 1.11 -15.08 -1.18
CA SER A 80 2.10 -16.05 -0.73
C SER A 80 2.15 -16.24 0.79
N ILE A 81 1.64 -15.28 1.57
CA ILE A 81 1.69 -15.34 3.04
C ILE A 81 0.31 -15.60 3.67
N THR A 82 -0.79 -15.35 2.96
CA THR A 82 -2.17 -15.56 3.43
C THR A 82 -2.47 -17.05 3.60
N LEU A 83 -3.07 -17.39 4.74
CA LEU A 83 -3.53 -18.73 5.09
C LEU A 83 -4.99 -18.94 4.69
N LYS A 84 -5.49 -20.18 4.77
CA LYS A 84 -6.84 -20.54 4.29
C LYS A 84 -7.95 -19.91 5.14
N GLU A 85 -7.67 -19.76 6.43
CA GLU A 85 -8.55 -19.19 7.44
C GLU A 85 -8.55 -17.66 7.46
N ASP A 86 -7.58 -17.03 6.81
CA ASP A 86 -7.51 -15.58 6.73
C ASP A 86 -8.59 -15.03 5.81
N ASN A 87 -9.17 -13.89 6.19
CA ASN A 87 -10.07 -13.15 5.32
C ASN A 87 -9.50 -11.76 5.04
N ILE A 88 -8.96 -11.54 3.84
CA ILE A 88 -8.40 -10.25 3.43
C ILE A 88 -9.19 -9.72 2.23
N ARG A 89 -9.72 -8.50 2.36
CA ARG A 89 -10.42 -7.79 1.28
C ARG A 89 -9.63 -6.56 0.87
N ILE A 90 -9.55 -6.33 -0.44
CA ILE A 90 -8.74 -5.28 -1.03
C ILE A 90 -9.64 -4.48 -1.97
N TYR A 91 -9.84 -3.21 -1.65
CA TYR A 91 -10.66 -2.29 -2.45
C TYR A 91 -9.74 -1.34 -3.18
N LYS A 92 -9.83 -1.36 -4.52
CA LYS A 92 -9.19 -0.38 -5.39
C LYS A 92 -10.16 0.77 -5.62
N LEU A 93 -9.97 1.85 -4.90
CA LEU A 93 -10.84 3.02 -4.94
C LEU A 93 -10.52 3.85 -6.20
N ARG A 94 -11.55 4.25 -6.93
CA ARG A 94 -11.45 5.07 -8.14
C ARG A 94 -12.16 6.40 -7.89
N GLY A 95 -11.47 7.52 -8.06
CA GLY A 95 -12.03 8.87 -7.90
C GLY A 95 -11.47 9.62 -6.69
N THR A 96 -12.09 10.76 -6.36
CA THR A 96 -11.80 11.52 -5.13
C THR A 96 -12.44 10.80 -3.96
N GLU A 97 -11.61 10.32 -3.05
CA GLU A 97 -12.06 9.63 -1.85
C GLU A 97 -12.51 10.64 -0.81
N GLU A 98 -13.71 10.43 -0.28
CA GLU A 98 -14.17 11.15 0.90
C GLU A 98 -13.97 10.26 2.11
N ILE A 99 -13.00 10.62 2.95
CA ILE A 99 -12.67 9.88 4.17
C ILE A 99 -13.11 10.73 5.37
N THR A 100 -14.08 10.23 6.11
CA THR A 100 -14.50 10.81 7.40
C THR A 100 -14.01 9.93 8.53
N VAL A 101 -13.24 10.50 9.45
CA VAL A 101 -12.73 9.81 10.65
C VAL A 101 -13.45 10.35 11.87
N ILE A 102 -14.02 9.46 12.68
CA ILE A 102 -14.68 9.79 13.94
C ILE A 102 -13.91 9.13 15.09
N GLY A 103 -13.45 9.93 16.05
CA GLY A 103 -12.61 9.50 17.17
C GLY A 103 -11.10 9.57 16.88
N SER A 104 -10.30 9.34 17.91
CA SER A 104 -8.83 9.31 17.83
C SER A 104 -8.31 8.03 18.46
N PHE A 105 -7.53 7.25 17.72
CA PHE A 105 -6.79 6.10 18.24
C PHE A 105 -5.37 6.16 17.72
N ASP A 106 -4.41 5.97 18.63
CA ASP A 106 -3.03 5.71 18.26
C ASP A 106 -2.81 4.20 18.27
N TYR A 107 -2.49 3.64 17.09
CA TYR A 107 -2.25 2.19 16.94
C TYR A 107 -0.79 1.81 17.25
N SER A 108 -0.08 2.67 17.98
CA SER A 108 1.28 2.45 18.48
C SER A 108 1.34 1.37 19.57
N GLU A 109 0.25 1.12 20.29
CA GLU A 109 0.18 0.11 21.36
C GLU A 109 -0.94 -0.92 21.08
N GLU A 110 -0.57 -2.19 20.91
CA GLU A 110 -1.52 -3.27 20.61
C GLU A 110 -2.11 -3.88 21.89
N GLU A 111 -3.39 -3.60 22.18
CA GLU A 111 -4.18 -4.39 23.12
C GLU A 111 -5.41 -5.07 22.48
N ASN A 112 -5.82 -6.16 23.11
CA ASN A 112 -6.72 -7.18 22.61
C ASN A 112 -8.17 -6.73 22.54
N ASP A 113 -8.63 -6.31 21.36
CA ASP A 113 -10.08 -6.31 21.04
C ASP A 113 -10.41 -6.85 19.64
N ILE A 114 -11.59 -7.46 19.56
CA ILE A 114 -12.29 -7.96 18.38
C ILE A 114 -12.80 -6.75 17.57
N ILE A 115 -12.62 -6.78 16.25
CA ILE A 115 -13.16 -5.75 15.35
C ILE A 115 -14.36 -6.33 14.62
N ILE A 116 -15.51 -5.69 14.76
CA ILE A 116 -16.69 -5.93 13.93
C ILE A 116 -16.67 -4.87 12.83
N ILE A 117 -16.67 -5.30 11.56
CA ILE A 117 -16.82 -4.45 10.37
C ILE A 117 -18.19 -4.72 9.76
#